data_AF-A0A1F6U005-F1
#
_entry.id   AF-A0A1F6U005-F1
#
_cell.length_a   1.000
_cell.length_b   1.000
_cell.length_c   1.000
_cell.angle_alpha   90.00
_cell.angle_beta   90.00
_cell.angle_gamma   90.00
#
_symmetry.space_group_name_H-M   'P 1'
#
loop_
_entity.id
_entity.type
_entity.pdbx_description
1 polymer ?
#
loop_
_entity_poly.entity_id
_entity_poly.type
_entity_poly.pdbx_seq_one_letter_code
_entity_poly.pdbx_strand_id
1 'polypeptide(L)' 'MFDIGFSELVVIGLIALIVLGPKRLPEVARTAGRWMGQLRRFIADVKQDLDREMHSEDLA' A
#
# COMPACT_ATOMS: atom_id res chain seq x y z
N MET A 1 -9.04 15.01 19.50
CA MET A 1 -10.14 14.45 18.66
C MET A 1 -9.71 13.28 17.77
N PHE A 2 -8.55 12.65 18.05
CA PHE A 2 -8.21 11.29 17.62
C PHE A 2 -7.42 10.67 18.78
N ASP A 3 -8.09 10.46 19.92
CA ASP A 3 -7.55 9.57 20.96
C ASP A 3 -7.87 8.15 20.50
N ILE A 4 -7.20 7.68 19.43
CA ILE A 4 -7.29 6.26 19.06
C ILE A 4 -6.49 5.52 20.12
N GLY A 5 -7.17 5.13 21.18
CA GLY A 5 -6.63 4.29 22.23
C GLY A 5 -6.48 2.84 21.76
N PHE A 6 -5.76 2.06 22.54
CA PHE A 6 -5.66 0.61 22.32
C PHE A 6 -7.05 -0.05 22.21
N SER A 7 -8.03 0.46 22.97
CA SER A 7 -9.42 0.05 22.97
C SER A 7 -10.09 0.18 21.59
N GLU A 8 -9.96 1.34 20.93
CA GLU A 8 -10.58 1.56 19.61
C GLU A 8 -9.94 0.70 18.52
N LEU A 9 -8.62 0.49 18.58
CA LEU A 9 -7.96 -0.45 17.65
C LEU A 9 -8.51 -1.86 17.77
N VAL A 10 -8.77 -2.32 19.01
CA VAL A 10 -9.37 -3.64 19.25
C VAL A 10 -10.79 -3.71 18.69
N VAL A 11 -11.61 -2.66 18.88
CA VAL A 11 -12.99 -2.60 18.35
C VAL A 11 -13.00 -2.61 16.83
N ILE A 12 -12.16 -1.78 16.19
CA ILE A 12 -12.02 -1.74 14.73
C ILE A 12 -11.54 -3.11 14.21
N GLY A 13 -10.58 -3.73 14.89
CA GLY A 13 -10.11 -5.08 14.57
C GLY A 13 -11.23 -6.10 14.63
N LEU A 14 -12.05 -6.08 15.67
CA LEU A 14 -13.22 -6.95 15.83
C LEU A 14 -14.24 -6.76 14.69
N ILE A 15 -14.56 -5.51 14.35
CA ILE A 15 -15.48 -5.20 13.25
C ILE A 15 -14.91 -5.70 11.92
N ALA A 16 -13.62 -5.45 11.65
CA ALA A 16 -12.94 -5.92 10.45
C ALA A 16 -12.94 -7.45 10.35
N LEU A 17 -12.76 -8.15 11.47
CA LEU A 17 -12.83 -9.61 11.54
C LEU A 17 -14.25 -10.13 11.29
N ILE A 18 -15.30 -9.43 11.73
CA ILE A 18 -16.69 -9.83 11.49
C ILE A 18 -17.07 -9.60 10.02
N VAL A 19 -16.77 -8.43 9.48
CA VAL A 19 -17.17 -8.04 8.12
C VAL A 19 -16.41 -8.84 7.07
N LEU A 20 -15.09 -8.94 7.22
CA LEU A 20 -14.25 -9.61 6.23
C LEU A 20 -14.08 -11.10 6.54
N GLY A 21 -14.10 -11.48 7.82
CA GLY A 21 -13.83 -12.83 8.29
C GLY A 21 -12.36 -13.02 8.69
N PRO A 22 -12.06 -13.70 9.82
CA PRO A 22 -10.69 -13.86 10.35
C PRO A 22 -9.74 -14.60 9.40
N LYS A 23 -10.28 -15.46 8.53
CA LYS A 23 -9.51 -16.20 7.53
C LYS A 23 -9.25 -15.39 6.27
N ARG A 24 -10.17 -14.50 5.88
CA ARG A 24 -10.09 -13.71 4.63
C ARG A 24 -9.32 -12.41 4.80
N LEU A 25 -9.34 -11.81 5.99
CA LEU A 25 -8.57 -10.60 6.32
C LEU A 25 -7.08 -10.71 5.93
N PRO A 26 -6.33 -11.76 6.33
CA PRO A 26 -4.94 -11.92 5.90
C PRO A 26 -4.78 -12.23 4.40
N GLU A 27 -5.76 -12.90 3.79
CA GLU A 27 -5.73 -13.24 2.36
C GLU A 27 -5.90 -12.00 1.47
N VAL A 28 -6.83 -11.12 1.85
CA VAL A 28 -7.06 -9.82 1.19
C VAL A 28 -5.86 -8.91 1.40
N ALA A 29 -5.33 -8.81 2.63
CA ALA A 29 -4.13 -8.03 2.91
C ALA A 29 -2.91 -8.51 2.09
N ARG A 30 -2.71 -9.83 1.97
CA ARG A 30 -1.65 -10.41 1.13
C ARG A 30 -1.83 -10.12 -0.36
N THR A 31 -3.07 -10.09 -0.84
CA THR A 31 -3.37 -9.85 -2.26
C THR A 31 -3.24 -8.38 -2.60
N ALA A 32 -3.85 -7.51 -1.80
CA ALA A 32 -3.70 -6.06 -1.90
C ALA A 32 -2.23 -5.63 -1.75
N GLY A 33 -1.50 -6.21 -0.79
CA GLY A 33 -0.08 -5.92 -0.59
C GLY A 33 0.79 -6.30 -1.79
N ARG A 34 0.51 -7.44 -2.45
CA ARG A 34 1.20 -7.82 -3.69
C ARG A 34 0.93 -6.83 -4.82
N TRP A 35 -0.32 -6.39 -4.98
CA TRP A 35 -0.71 -5.42 -6.00
C TRP A 35 -0.08 -4.05 -5.75
N MET A 36 -0.14 -3.57 -4.51
CA MET A 36 0.49 -2.32 -4.09
C MET A 36 2.01 -2.37 -4.29
N GLY A 37 2.65 -3.49 -3.98
CA GLY A 37 4.07 -3.70 -4.20
C GLY A 37 4.47 -3.65 -5.68
N GLN A 38 3.67 -4.26 -6.56
CA GLN A 38 3.87 -4.22 -8.01
C GLN A 38 3.70 -2.79 -8.55
N LEU A 39 2.63 -2.10 -8.14
CA LEU A 39 2.38 -0.73 -8.56
C LEU A 39 3.50 0.21 -8.13
N ARG A 40 3.97 0.09 -6.88
CA ARG A 40 5.09 0.89 -6.37
C ARG A 40 6.38 0.65 -7.16
N ARG A 41 6.62 -0.59 -7.60
CA ARG A 41 7.78 -0.93 -8.44
C ARG A 41 7.66 -0.33 -9.82
N PHE A 42 6.51 -0.47 -10.45
CA PHE A 42 6.22 0.13 -11.75
C PHE A 42 6.42 1.66 -11.73
N ILE A 43 5.91 2.34 -10.71
CA ILE A 43 6.12 3.80 -10.55
C ILE A 43 7.60 4.13 -10.36
N ALA A 44 8.34 3.31 -9.60
CA ALA A 44 9.77 3.52 -9.39
C ALA A 44 10.57 3.35 -10.70
N ASP A 45 10.25 2.35 -11.51
CA ASP A 45 10.89 2.09 -12.80
C ASP A 45 10.60 3.24 -13.78
N VAL A 46 9.34 3.66 -13.90
CA VAL A 46 8.95 4.81 -14.75
C VAL A 46 9.64 6.10 -14.30
N LYS A 47 9.73 6.35 -12.99
CA LYS A 47 10.44 7.53 -12.48
C LYS A 47 11.93 7.48 -12.85
N GLN A 48 12.55 6.31 -12.78
CA GLN A 48 13.96 6.13 -13.12
C GLN A 48 14.22 6.34 -14.61
N ASP A 49 13.31 5.88 -15.48
CA ASP A 49 13.44 6.08 -16.91
C ASP A 49 13.26 7.56 -17.29
N LEU A 50 12.27 8.24 -16.69
CA LEU A 50 12.05 9.67 -16.90
C LEU A 50 13.24 10.52 -16.42
N ASP A 51 13.84 10.18 -15.28
CA ASP A 51 15.02 10.86 -14.75
C ASP A 51 16.26 10.71 -15.66
N ARG A 52 16.41 9.55 -16.29
CA ARG A 52 17.47 9.30 -17.29
C ARG A 52 17.24 10.10 -18.56
N GLU A 53 16.01 10.16 -19.05
CA GLU A 53 15.68 10.86 -20.29
C GLU A 53 15.87 12.37 -20.11
N MET A 54 15.41 12.94 -18.99
CA MET A 54 15.63 14.35 -18.66
C MET A 54 17.11 14.74 -18.54
N HIS A 55 17.96 13.89 -17.96
CA HIS A 55 19.41 14.14 -17.91
C HIS A 55 20.09 13.99 -19.28
N SER A 56 19.45 13.33 -20.24
CA SER A 56 19.97 13.18 -21.60
C SER A 56 19.73 14.43 -22.45
N GLU A 57 18.61 15.12 -22.20
CA GLU A 57 18.23 16.34 -22.91
C GLU A 57 19.03 17.58 -22.45
N ASP A 58 19.51 17.62 -21.20
CA ASP A 58 20.38 18.69 -20.70
C ASP A 58 21.83 18.63 -21.23
N LEU A 59 22.21 17.55 -21.94
CA LEU A 59 23.55 17.36 -22.52
C LEU A 59 23.64 17.62 -24.04
N ALA A 60 22.56 18.08 -24.68
CA ALA A 60 22.50 18.45 -26.10
C ALA A 60 22.34 19.97 -26.29
#